data_AF-A0A832H0C6-F1
#
_entry.id   AF-A0A832H0C6-F1
#
_cell.length_a   1.000
_cell.length_b   1.000
_cell.length_c   1.000
_cell.angle_alpha   90.00
_cell.angle_beta   90.00
_cell.angle_gamma   90.00
#
_symmetry.space_group_name_H-M   'P 1'
#
loop_
_entity.id
_entity.type
_entity.pdbx_description
1 polymer ?
#
loop_
_entity_poly.entity_id
_entity_poly.type
_entity_poly.pdbx_seq_one_letter_code
_entity_poly.pdbx_strand_id
1 'polypeptide(L)'
;METSRLEGSGLSIPTCYVTPDGDRKWLEPQVVRHTLLEQLFSPAELKSLLLVKLDRESLDANHLKASRFEDGITRKMVFSSDKNFYFADQALAEKLTQFFATERDAACRYGSLLVSDCYKGITSLHHLNLKLVDYSSPSYADFKTHDCHGKISPRLLESLGFEGASPDRPFQFRMAYDASRSDQ
;
A
#
# COMPACT_ATOMS: atom_id res chain seq x y z
N MET A 1 -4.69 21.94 -0.77
CA MET A 1 -5.50 20.90 -1.45
C MET A 1 -5.82 19.84 -0.42
N GLU A 2 -7.05 19.31 -0.43
CA GLU A 2 -7.46 18.27 0.51
C GLU A 2 -7.59 16.92 -0.20
N THR A 3 -7.25 15.84 0.50
CA THR A 3 -7.50 14.48 0.03
C THR A 3 -9.00 14.23 -0.06
N SER A 4 -9.44 13.64 -1.17
CA SER A 4 -10.85 13.32 -1.38
C SER A 4 -11.03 11.99 -2.10
N ARG A 5 -12.15 11.32 -1.83
CA ARG A 5 -12.56 10.13 -2.59
C ARG A 5 -13.39 10.59 -3.79
N LEU A 6 -13.09 10.03 -4.96
CA LEU A 6 -13.76 10.27 -6.24
C LEU A 6 -14.89 9.26 -6.44
N GLU A 7 -15.92 9.66 -7.20
CA GLU A 7 -16.96 8.73 -7.64
C GLU A 7 -16.33 7.58 -8.47
N GLY A 8 -16.63 6.32 -8.13
CA GLY A 8 -16.05 5.15 -8.79
C GLY A 8 -14.75 4.61 -8.18
N SER A 9 -14.53 4.81 -6.88
CA SER A 9 -13.42 4.25 -6.07
C SER A 9 -12.00 4.68 -6.49
N GLY A 10 -11.79 6.00 -6.53
CA GLY A 10 -10.44 6.58 -6.57
C GLY A 10 -10.18 7.47 -5.36
N LEU A 11 -8.93 7.53 -4.92
CA LEU A 11 -8.41 8.47 -3.92
C LEU A 11 -7.55 9.52 -4.62
N SER A 12 -7.94 10.79 -4.49
CA SER A 12 -7.17 11.94 -4.95
C SER A 12 -6.26 12.43 -3.83
N ILE A 13 -4.94 12.25 -3.97
CA ILE A 13 -3.94 12.58 -2.95
C ILE A 13 -3.23 13.88 -3.36
N PRO A 14 -3.22 14.92 -2.53
CA PRO A 14 -2.42 16.12 -2.77
C PRO A 14 -0.95 15.77 -3.04
N THR A 15 -0.34 16.40 -4.04
CA THR A 15 1.05 16.12 -4.42
C THR A 15 1.90 17.38 -4.30
N CYS A 16 3.04 17.26 -3.63
CA CYS A 16 4.06 18.28 -3.53
C CYS A 16 5.37 17.75 -4.13
N TYR A 17 5.96 18.52 -5.04
CA TYR A 17 7.34 18.34 -5.47
C TYR A 17 8.27 19.14 -4.57
N VAL A 18 9.41 18.57 -4.20
CA VAL A 18 10.45 19.26 -3.42
C VAL A 18 11.75 19.25 -4.21
N THR A 19 12.31 20.44 -4.46
CA THR A 19 13.60 20.60 -5.17
C THR A 19 14.77 20.25 -4.26
N PRO A 20 15.98 20.05 -4.81
CA PRO A 20 17.19 19.84 -3.99
C PRO A 20 17.46 20.98 -2.99
N ASP A 21 17.10 22.22 -3.37
CA ASP A 21 17.23 23.42 -2.52
C ASP A 21 16.16 23.52 -1.42
N GLY A 22 15.19 22.60 -1.42
CA GLY A 22 14.10 22.55 -0.45
C GLY A 22 12.85 23.34 -0.83
N ASP A 23 12.84 23.97 -2.02
CA ASP A 23 11.67 24.67 -2.54
C ASP A 23 10.53 23.69 -2.82
N ARG A 24 9.31 24.15 -2.59
CA ARG A 24 8.11 23.32 -2.68
C ARG A 24 7.23 23.81 -3.82
N LYS A 25 6.83 22.88 -4.69
CA LYS A 25 5.90 23.13 -5.78
C LYS A 25 4.73 22.18 -5.70
N TRP A 26 3.53 22.71 -5.51
CA TRP A 26 2.31 21.93 -5.60
C TRP A 26 2.07 21.47 -7.04
N LEU A 27 1.77 20.19 -7.20
CA LEU A 27 1.44 19.55 -8.46
C LEU A 27 -0.04 19.15 -8.46
N GLU A 28 -0.54 18.75 -9.63
CA GLU A 28 -1.83 18.08 -9.73
C GLU A 28 -1.90 16.89 -8.75
N PRO A 29 -3.03 16.71 -8.04
CA PRO A 29 -3.22 15.57 -7.15
C PRO A 29 -3.03 14.24 -7.87
N GLN A 30 -2.35 13.30 -7.20
CA GLN A 30 -2.23 11.95 -7.72
C GLN A 30 -3.48 11.16 -7.40
N VAL A 31 -4.15 10.66 -8.44
CA VAL A 31 -5.28 9.74 -8.30
C VAL A 31 -4.77 8.31 -8.26
N VAL A 32 -5.09 7.59 -7.20
CA VAL A 32 -4.86 6.14 -7.08
C VAL A 32 -6.21 5.44 -6.93
N ARG A 33 -6.38 4.25 -7.48
CA ARG A 33 -7.66 3.54 -7.46
C ARG A 33 -7.52 2.17 -6.83
N HIS A 34 -8.60 1.66 -6.25
CA HIS A 34 -8.65 0.29 -5.72
C HIS A 34 -7.55 0.01 -4.68
N THR A 35 -7.11 1.05 -3.96
CA THR A 35 -6.00 0.95 -3.03
C THR A 35 -6.47 0.50 -1.65
N LEU A 36 -5.56 -0.06 -0.86
CA LEU A 36 -5.86 -0.43 0.51
C LEU A 36 -6.16 0.79 1.39
N LEU A 37 -5.49 1.93 1.16
CA LEU A 37 -5.81 3.20 1.84
C LEU A 37 -7.26 3.60 1.61
N GLU A 38 -7.72 3.51 0.37
CA GLU A 38 -9.08 3.84 0.04
C GLU A 38 -10.05 2.96 0.81
N GLN A 39 -9.78 1.67 0.97
CA GLN A 39 -10.75 0.76 1.59
C GLN A 39 -10.76 0.83 3.12
N LEU A 40 -9.60 1.06 3.74
CA LEU A 40 -9.45 1.03 5.20
C LEU A 40 -9.86 2.33 5.89
N PHE A 41 -9.80 3.47 5.19
CA PHE A 41 -9.96 4.78 5.81
C PHE A 41 -11.06 5.60 5.13
N SER A 42 -11.77 6.37 5.94
CA SER A 42 -12.70 7.39 5.45
C SER A 42 -11.94 8.58 4.84
N PRO A 43 -12.58 9.37 3.96
CA PRO A 43 -11.96 10.58 3.41
C PRO A 43 -11.49 11.57 4.49
N ALA A 44 -12.24 11.68 5.60
CA ALA A 44 -11.90 12.53 6.73
C ALA A 44 -10.59 12.10 7.41
N GLU A 45 -10.35 10.79 7.54
CA GLU A 45 -9.12 10.24 8.12
C GLU A 45 -7.91 10.43 7.19
N LEU A 46 -8.13 10.43 5.88
CA LEU A 46 -7.08 10.61 4.87
C LEU A 46 -6.76 12.08 4.58
N LYS A 47 -7.44 13.03 5.21
CA LYS A 47 -7.27 14.47 4.97
C LYS A 47 -5.84 14.96 5.18
N SER A 48 -5.09 14.33 6.09
CA SER A 48 -3.70 14.66 6.37
C SER A 48 -2.71 13.99 5.41
N LEU A 49 -3.15 13.07 4.56
CA LEU A 49 -2.27 12.37 3.63
C LEU A 49 -1.72 13.32 2.57
N LEU A 50 -0.42 13.24 2.32
CA LEU A 50 0.29 14.04 1.34
C LEU A 50 1.31 13.17 0.62
N LEU A 51 1.34 13.25 -0.71
CA LEU A 51 2.40 12.65 -1.51
C LEU A 51 3.50 13.68 -1.78
N VAL A 52 4.73 13.34 -1.40
CA VAL A 52 5.94 14.10 -1.68
C VAL A 52 6.75 13.38 -2.75
N LYS A 53 7.08 14.10 -3.82
CA LYS A 53 7.99 13.66 -4.88
C LYS A 53 9.29 14.45 -4.78
N LEU A 54 10.41 13.74 -4.87
CA LEU A 54 11.75 14.33 -4.86
C LEU A 54 12.33 14.38 -6.28
N ASP A 55 13.26 15.30 -6.49
CA ASP A 55 14.13 15.26 -7.66
C ASP A 55 14.91 13.94 -7.72
N ARG A 56 15.03 13.38 -8.94
CA ARG A 56 15.65 12.07 -9.17
C ARG A 56 17.15 12.06 -8.91
N GLU A 57 17.80 13.22 -8.96
CA GLU A 57 19.26 13.34 -8.82
C GLU A 57 19.72 13.60 -7.37
N SER A 58 18.80 13.87 -6.44
CA SER A 58 19.10 14.14 -5.02
C SER A 58 18.18 13.36 -4.07
N LEU A 59 18.25 12.03 -4.10
CA LEU A 59 17.45 11.14 -3.24
C LEU A 59 17.94 11.11 -1.78
N ASP A 60 18.21 12.27 -1.16
CA ASP A 60 18.39 12.32 0.29
C ASP A 60 17.09 12.71 0.99
N ALA A 61 16.28 11.71 1.31
CA ALA A 61 15.06 11.87 2.10
C ALA A 61 15.33 12.31 3.56
N ASN A 62 16.59 12.32 4.04
CA ASN A 62 16.91 12.78 5.39
C ASN A 62 16.60 14.27 5.60
N HIS A 63 16.53 15.07 4.53
CA HIS A 63 16.12 16.46 4.58
C HIS A 63 14.60 16.65 4.75
N LEU A 64 13.79 15.61 4.54
CA LEU A 64 12.33 15.66 4.69
C LEU A 64 11.84 15.45 6.14
N LYS A 65 12.67 15.74 7.15
CA LYS A 65 12.25 15.66 8.57
C LYS A 65 10.95 16.43 8.79
N ALA A 66 10.12 15.91 9.70
CA ALA A 66 8.75 16.36 10.02
C ALA A 66 8.51 17.82 9.63
N SER A 67 7.93 17.99 8.46
CA SER A 67 7.85 19.28 7.79
C SER A 67 6.45 19.83 8.02
N ARG A 68 6.39 21.08 8.50
CA ARG A 68 5.14 21.83 8.43
C ARG A 68 4.94 22.23 6.98
N PHE A 69 3.82 21.83 6.38
CA PHE A 69 3.45 22.23 5.02
C PHE A 69 2.62 23.52 5.07
N GLU A 70 2.47 24.18 3.91
CA GLU A 70 1.82 25.50 3.80
C GLU A 70 0.37 25.52 4.27
N ASP A 71 -0.28 24.36 4.32
CA ASP A 71 -1.64 24.19 4.85
C ASP A 71 -1.71 24.14 6.38
N GLY A 72 -0.59 24.36 7.07
CA GLY A 72 -0.51 24.44 8.53
C GLY A 72 -0.49 23.10 9.26
N ILE A 73 -0.64 21.98 8.55
CA ILE A 73 -0.65 20.63 9.12
C ILE A 73 0.80 20.13 9.25
N THR A 74 1.17 19.73 10.46
CA THR A 74 2.44 19.07 10.74
C THR A 74 2.36 17.61 10.32
N ARG A 75 3.22 17.20 9.38
CA ARG A 75 3.26 15.82 8.90
C ARG A 75 4.66 15.22 9.05
N LYS A 76 4.72 13.91 9.20
CA LYS A 76 5.94 13.11 9.13
C LYS A 76 5.83 12.08 8.02
N MET A 77 6.96 11.63 7.49
CA MET A 77 6.98 10.51 6.56
C MET A 77 6.43 9.28 7.28
N VAL A 78 5.43 8.63 6.68
CA VAL A 78 4.81 7.42 7.21
C VAL A 78 5.21 6.17 6.44
N PHE A 79 5.37 6.29 5.12
CA PHE A 79 5.85 5.20 4.27
C PHE A 79 6.35 5.71 2.93
N SER A 80 7.02 4.84 2.17
CA SER A 80 7.38 5.10 0.78
C SER A 80 6.98 3.95 -0.13
N SER A 81 6.77 4.25 -1.40
CA SER A 81 6.54 3.26 -2.45
C SER A 81 7.30 3.68 -3.69
N ASP A 82 8.38 2.97 -4.00
CA ASP A 82 9.36 3.37 -5.01
C ASP A 82 9.86 4.80 -4.74
N LYS A 83 9.68 5.75 -5.67
CA LYS A 83 10.15 7.14 -5.56
C LYS A 83 9.09 8.09 -4.96
N ASN A 84 8.07 7.53 -4.33
CA ASN A 84 6.96 8.29 -3.74
C ASN A 84 7.03 8.22 -2.22
N PHE A 85 7.05 9.37 -1.56
CA PHE A 85 7.12 9.47 -0.11
C PHE A 85 5.81 10.00 0.43
N TYR A 86 5.18 9.25 1.33
CA TYR A 86 3.87 9.61 1.85
C TYR A 86 4.02 10.15 3.26
N PHE A 87 3.35 11.28 3.49
CA PHE A 87 3.36 12.05 4.71
C PHE A 87 1.96 12.08 5.30
N ALA A 88 1.88 12.00 6.63
CA ALA A 88 0.62 12.12 7.35
C ALA A 88 0.83 12.79 8.70
N ASP A 89 -0.25 13.27 9.30
CA ASP A 89 -0.24 13.70 10.69
C ASP A 89 -0.07 12.49 11.64
N GLN A 90 0.07 12.80 12.94
CA GLN A 90 0.28 11.75 13.94
C GLN A 90 -0.87 10.75 14.00
N ALA A 91 -2.12 11.23 13.94
CA ALA A 91 -3.31 10.39 14.07
C ALA A 91 -3.42 9.37 12.94
N LEU A 92 -3.26 9.79 11.68
CA LEU A 92 -3.27 8.87 10.54
C LEU A 92 -2.04 7.95 10.57
N ALA A 93 -0.85 8.46 10.94
CA ALA A 93 0.35 7.65 11.04
C ALA A 93 0.18 6.46 12.01
N GLU A 94 -0.41 6.68 13.18
CA GLU A 94 -0.66 5.63 14.16
C GLU A 94 -1.60 4.56 13.60
N LYS A 95 -2.71 4.97 12.97
CA LYS A 95 -3.66 4.01 12.38
C LYS A 95 -3.05 3.19 11.24
N LEU A 96 -2.23 3.80 10.38
CA LEU A 96 -1.53 3.10 9.29
C LEU A 96 -0.61 1.99 9.82
N THR A 97 0.10 2.24 10.92
CA THR A 97 0.97 1.22 11.53
C THR A 97 0.21 0.11 12.24
N GLN A 98 -0.97 0.41 12.82
CA GLN A 98 -1.78 -0.55 13.56
C GLN A 98 -2.43 -1.62 12.69
N PHE A 99 -2.64 -1.33 11.40
CA PHE A 99 -3.20 -2.32 10.46
C PHE A 99 -2.33 -3.58 10.35
N PHE A 100 -1.01 -3.44 10.48
CA PHE A 100 -0.08 -4.55 10.34
C PHE A 100 0.06 -5.32 11.67
N ALA A 101 -0.21 -6.62 11.66
CA ALA A 101 -0.10 -7.45 12.86
C ALA A 101 1.36 -7.72 13.26
N THR A 102 2.24 -7.95 12.27
CA THR A 102 3.65 -8.29 12.44
C THR A 102 4.53 -7.31 11.67
N GLU A 103 5.71 -6.98 12.21
CA GLU A 103 6.68 -6.09 11.54
C GLU A 103 6.07 -4.74 11.10
N ARG A 104 5.29 -4.11 11.98
CA ARG A 104 4.50 -2.88 11.71
C ARG A 104 5.27 -1.81 10.97
N ASP A 105 6.47 -1.51 11.45
CA ASP A 105 7.32 -0.48 10.87
C ASP A 105 7.83 -0.88 9.50
N ALA A 106 8.29 -2.12 9.32
CA ALA A 106 8.82 -2.58 8.04
C ALA A 106 7.71 -2.72 6.98
N ALA A 107 6.58 -3.33 7.36
CA ALA A 107 5.42 -3.51 6.49
C ALA A 107 4.79 -2.17 6.08
N CYS A 108 4.75 -1.19 7.00
CA CYS A 108 4.31 0.15 6.68
C CYS A 108 5.32 0.86 5.77
N ARG A 109 6.63 0.83 6.09
CA ARG A 109 7.67 1.51 5.30
C ARG A 109 7.65 1.11 3.83
N TYR A 110 7.40 -0.16 3.52
CA TYR A 110 7.13 -0.64 2.16
C TYR A 110 5.66 -0.45 1.80
N GLY A 111 5.24 0.81 1.65
CA GLY A 111 3.86 1.21 1.43
C GLY A 111 3.26 0.79 0.09
N SER A 112 3.96 -0.02 -0.71
CA SER A 112 3.44 -0.57 -1.96
C SER A 112 2.10 -1.27 -1.74
N LEU A 113 1.90 -1.97 -0.63
CA LEU A 113 0.61 -2.58 -0.29
C LEU A 113 -0.51 -1.54 -0.11
N LEU A 114 -0.19 -0.40 0.50
CA LEU A 114 -1.14 0.66 0.84
C LEU A 114 -1.63 1.41 -0.40
N VAL A 115 -0.74 1.64 -1.38
CA VAL A 115 -0.99 2.52 -2.55
C VAL A 115 -0.98 1.83 -3.90
N SER A 116 -0.83 0.49 -3.96
CA SER A 116 -0.87 -0.25 -5.24
C SER A 116 -2.21 -0.03 -5.93
N ASP A 117 -2.17 0.53 -7.13
CA ASP A 117 -3.32 0.59 -8.03
C ASP A 117 -3.59 -0.83 -8.56
N CYS A 118 -4.76 -1.36 -8.23
CA CYS A 118 -5.13 -2.73 -8.53
C CYS A 118 -6.28 -2.74 -9.54
N TYR A 119 -6.25 -3.69 -10.49
CA TYR A 119 -7.29 -3.80 -11.52
C TYR A 119 -8.68 -4.14 -10.93
N LYS A 120 -8.68 -4.92 -9.85
CA LYS A 120 -9.87 -5.19 -9.02
C LYS A 120 -9.62 -4.61 -7.64
N GLY A 121 -10.66 -4.05 -7.03
CA GLY A 121 -10.67 -3.66 -5.63
C GLY A 121 -10.37 -4.82 -4.68
N ILE A 122 -10.52 -4.56 -3.38
CA ILE A 122 -10.25 -5.58 -2.37
C ILE A 122 -11.31 -6.68 -2.40
N THR A 123 -10.85 -7.93 -2.35
CA THR A 123 -11.68 -9.10 -2.08
C THR A 123 -11.22 -9.74 -0.78
N SER A 124 -12.12 -9.90 0.17
CA SER A 124 -11.85 -10.65 1.40
C SER A 124 -12.03 -12.14 1.13
N LEU A 125 -11.07 -12.93 1.58
CA LEU A 125 -11.10 -14.39 1.49
C LEU A 125 -11.10 -14.97 2.89
N HIS A 126 -11.98 -15.95 3.12
CA HIS A 126 -12.11 -16.64 4.41
C HIS A 126 -11.73 -18.12 4.25
N HIS A 127 -11.35 -18.75 5.36
CA HIS A 127 -10.96 -20.17 5.41
C HIS A 127 -9.81 -20.54 4.45
N LEU A 128 -8.85 -19.65 4.29
CA LEU A 128 -7.62 -19.91 3.53
C LEU A 128 -6.67 -20.79 4.34
N ASN A 129 -6.28 -21.92 3.76
CA ASN A 129 -5.19 -22.73 4.28
C ASN A 129 -3.88 -22.29 3.63
N LEU A 130 -2.96 -21.77 4.45
CA LEU A 130 -1.63 -21.37 4.00
C LEU A 130 -0.63 -22.50 4.28
N LYS A 131 0.08 -22.93 3.24
CA LYS A 131 1.20 -23.87 3.37
C LYS A 131 2.51 -23.10 3.21
N LEU A 132 3.24 -22.94 4.31
CA LEU A 132 4.61 -22.45 4.27
C LEU A 132 5.52 -23.60 3.81
N VAL A 133 6.23 -23.41 2.71
CA VAL A 133 7.10 -24.43 2.12
C VAL A 133 8.52 -24.21 2.63
N ASP A 134 9.05 -25.18 3.35
CA ASP A 134 10.47 -25.23 3.67
C ASP A 134 11.25 -25.72 2.43
N TYR A 135 12.10 -24.84 1.90
CA TYR A 135 12.91 -25.10 0.71
C TYR A 135 14.01 -26.15 0.94
N SER A 136 14.38 -26.40 2.19
CA SER A 136 15.38 -27.42 2.55
C SER A 136 14.79 -28.83 2.57
N SER A 137 13.48 -28.98 2.72
CA SER A 137 12.83 -30.28 2.83
C SER A 137 12.59 -30.94 1.46
N PRO A 138 13.05 -32.18 1.23
CA PRO A 138 12.77 -32.93 0.00
C PRO A 138 11.28 -33.26 -0.19
N SER A 139 10.52 -33.41 0.90
CA SER A 139 9.09 -33.78 0.86
C SER A 139 8.19 -32.70 0.24
N TYR A 140 8.72 -31.50 0.03
CA TYR A 140 7.98 -30.39 -0.55
C TYR A 140 8.56 -29.90 -1.87
N ALA A 141 9.40 -30.70 -2.53
CA ALA A 141 10.01 -30.36 -3.82
C ALA A 141 8.97 -29.85 -4.84
N ASP A 142 7.82 -30.51 -4.96
CA ASP A 142 6.75 -30.15 -5.90
C ASP A 142 6.04 -28.84 -5.57
N PHE A 143 6.17 -28.33 -4.34
CA PHE A 143 5.55 -27.07 -3.90
C PHE A 143 6.54 -25.90 -3.91
N LYS A 144 7.83 -26.15 -4.20
CA LYS A 144 8.82 -25.08 -4.30
C LYS A 144 8.45 -24.12 -5.42
N THR A 145 8.64 -22.84 -5.14
CA THR A 145 8.45 -21.74 -6.08
C THR A 145 9.73 -20.90 -6.10
N HIS A 146 9.68 -19.68 -6.65
CA HIS A 146 10.77 -18.72 -6.54
C HIS A 146 10.41 -17.62 -5.54
N ASP A 147 11.38 -16.76 -5.23
CA ASP A 147 11.14 -15.59 -4.38
C ASP A 147 9.92 -14.79 -4.89
N CYS A 148 9.03 -14.41 -3.96
CA CYS A 148 7.77 -13.71 -4.22
C CYS A 148 6.76 -14.45 -5.14
N HIS A 149 6.94 -15.75 -5.40
CA HIS A 149 5.99 -16.57 -6.15
C HIS A 149 5.31 -17.59 -5.24
N GLY A 150 4.03 -17.86 -5.49
CA GLY A 150 3.24 -18.86 -4.76
C GLY A 150 2.35 -19.65 -5.70
N LYS A 151 1.93 -20.84 -5.26
CA LYS A 151 0.89 -21.63 -5.93
C LYS A 151 -0.43 -21.44 -5.20
N ILE A 152 -1.52 -21.36 -5.95
CA ILE A 152 -2.88 -21.36 -5.41
C ILE A 152 -3.65 -22.58 -5.92
N SER A 153 -4.69 -22.99 -5.19
CA SER A 153 -5.56 -24.08 -5.64
C SER A 153 -6.46 -23.63 -6.80
N PRO A 154 -6.89 -24.54 -7.70
CA PRO A 154 -7.89 -24.22 -8.73
C PRO A 154 -9.19 -23.65 -8.15
N ARG A 155 -9.64 -24.18 -7.01
CA ARG A 155 -10.83 -23.66 -6.29
C ARG A 155 -10.64 -22.22 -5.84
N LEU A 156 -9.44 -21.86 -5.35
CA LEU A 156 -9.15 -20.47 -4.99
C LEU A 156 -9.15 -19.58 -6.25
N LEU A 157 -8.54 -20.04 -7.34
CA LEU A 157 -8.56 -19.32 -8.62
C LEU A 157 -10.00 -19.03 -9.11
N GLU A 158 -10.88 -20.03 -9.07
CA GLU A 158 -12.29 -19.87 -9.43
C GLU A 158 -13.00 -18.86 -8.50
N SER A 159 -12.79 -18.96 -7.19
CA SER A 159 -13.45 -18.08 -6.21
C SER A 159 -13.03 -16.60 -6.34
N LEU A 160 -11.84 -16.36 -6.86
CA LEU A 160 -11.31 -15.02 -7.07
C LEU A 160 -12.01 -14.29 -8.24
N GLY A 161 -12.57 -15.04 -9.20
CA GLY A 161 -13.43 -14.52 -10.27
C GLY A 161 -12.85 -13.30 -10.99
N PHE A 162 -11.56 -13.33 -11.32
CA PHE A 162 -10.91 -12.25 -12.06
C PHE A 162 -11.08 -12.46 -13.57
N GLU A 163 -11.34 -11.37 -14.29
CA GLU A 163 -11.42 -11.40 -15.75
C GLU A 163 -10.06 -11.78 -16.35
N GLY A 164 -10.03 -12.81 -17.20
CA GLY A 164 -8.79 -13.35 -17.77
C GLY A 164 -8.00 -14.28 -16.85
N ALA A 165 -8.54 -14.67 -15.69
CA ALA A 165 -7.99 -15.76 -14.88
C ALA A 165 -8.00 -17.07 -15.67
N SER A 166 -6.85 -17.73 -15.74
CA SER A 166 -6.68 -19.05 -16.36
C SER A 166 -5.68 -19.85 -15.54
N PRO A 167 -5.85 -21.18 -15.40
CA PRO A 167 -4.87 -22.04 -14.76
C PRO A 167 -3.44 -21.87 -15.31
N ASP A 168 -3.34 -21.48 -16.58
CA ASP A 168 -2.07 -21.34 -17.31
C ASP A 168 -1.51 -19.92 -17.29
N ARG A 169 -2.19 -18.98 -16.62
CA ARG A 169 -1.79 -17.56 -16.60
C ARG A 169 -1.45 -17.11 -15.18
N PRO A 170 -0.17 -16.82 -14.87
CA PRO A 170 0.19 -16.22 -13.60
C PRO A 170 -0.43 -14.81 -13.49
N PHE A 171 -0.78 -14.42 -12.27
CA PHE A 171 -1.23 -13.07 -11.96
C PHE A 171 -0.52 -12.55 -10.70
N GLN A 172 -0.36 -11.23 -10.64
CA GLN A 172 0.20 -10.56 -9.48
C GLN A 172 -0.93 -10.07 -8.58
N PHE A 173 -0.78 -10.26 -7.28
CA PHE A 173 -1.72 -9.76 -6.29
C PHE A 173 -0.97 -9.18 -5.08
N ARG A 174 -1.73 -8.52 -4.23
CA ARG A 174 -1.31 -8.04 -2.92
C ARG A 174 -2.20 -8.71 -1.88
N MET A 175 -1.61 -9.18 -0.79
CA MET A 175 -2.33 -9.87 0.28
C MET A 175 -1.93 -9.28 1.63
N ALA A 176 -2.94 -9.05 2.45
CA ALA A 176 -2.79 -8.65 3.85
C ALA A 176 -3.62 -9.61 4.70
N TYR A 177 -3.15 -9.91 5.91
CA TYR A 177 -3.94 -10.62 6.91
C TYR A 177 -4.57 -9.61 7.86
N ASP A 178 -5.90 -9.59 7.92
CA ASP A 178 -6.64 -8.75 8.85
C ASP A 178 -6.86 -9.49 10.17
N ALA A 179 -5.97 -9.24 11.14
CA ALA A 179 -6.04 -9.84 12.47
C ALA A 179 -7.19 -9.29 13.33
N SER A 180 -7.87 -8.21 12.92
CA SER A 180 -8.99 -7.63 13.68
C SER A 180 -10.27 -8.46 13.59
N ARG A 181 -10.31 -9.44 12.67
CA ARG A 181 -11.49 -10.30 12.40
C ARG A 181 -11.31 -11.75 12.86
N SER A 182 -10.32 -12.02 13.71
CA SER A 182 -9.95 -13.38 14.15
C SER A 182 -10.98 -14.08 15.03
N ASP A 183 -11.99 -13.35 15.52
CA ASP A 183 -12.97 -13.84 16.50
C ASP A 183 -14.35 -14.23 15.88
N GLN A 184 -14.40 -14.55 14.58
CA GLN A 184 -15.62 -15.07 13.91
C GLN A 184 -15.42 -16.46 13.31
#